data_AF-A0A854D2I4-F1
#
_entry.id   AF-A0A854D2I4-F1
#
_cell.length_a   1.000
_cell.length_b   1.000
_cell.length_c   1.000
_cell.angle_alpha   90.00
_cell.angle_beta   90.00
_cell.angle_gamma   90.00
#
_symmetry.space_group_name_H-M   'P 1'
#
loop_
_entity.id
_entity.type
_entity.pdbx_description
1 polymer ?
#
loop_
_entity_poly.entity_id
_entity_poly.type
_entity_poly.pdbx_seq_one_letter_code
_entity_poly.pdbx_strand_id
1 'polypeptide(L)' 'MSGSTCTTTRPAATAPRSARSRPTRHAFTPDDGPVERTGAHGTIRSLYVHEPDQNLIEVAVYESV' A
#
# COMPACT_ATOMS: atom_id res chain seq x y z
N MET A 1 -60.47 -17.20 -5.56
CA MET A 1 -59.11 -17.22 -6.13
C MET A 1 -58.44 -15.92 -5.72
N SER A 2 -57.62 -15.91 -4.66
CA SER A 2 -56.90 -14.70 -4.23
C SER A 2 -55.42 -14.91 -4.49
N GLY A 3 -54.91 -14.31 -5.57
CA GLY A 3 -53.51 -14.35 -5.94
C GLY A 3 -52.75 -13.31 -5.13
N SER A 4 -52.02 -13.75 -4.10
CA SER A 4 -51.15 -12.90 -3.31
C SER A 4 -49.92 -12.52 -4.14
N THR A 5 -49.83 -11.27 -4.58
CA THR A 5 -48.67 -10.76 -5.32
C THR A 5 -47.53 -10.52 -4.33
N CYS A 6 -46.57 -11.43 -4.30
CA CYS A 6 -45.37 -11.31 -3.49
C CYS A 6 -44.49 -10.19 -4.08
N THR A 7 -44.42 -9.05 -3.42
CA THR A 7 -43.50 -7.96 -3.76
C THR A 7 -42.10 -8.31 -3.25
N THR A 8 -41.25 -8.85 -4.13
CA THR A 8 -39.83 -9.03 -3.86
C THR A 8 -39.12 -7.68 -3.98
N THR A 9 -38.81 -7.05 -2.85
CA THR A 9 -37.92 -5.88 -2.81
C THR A 9 -36.50 -6.34 -3.16
N ARG A 10 -36.00 -5.92 -4.34
CA ARG A 10 -34.60 -6.10 -4.74
C ARG A 10 -33.71 -5.44 -3.67
N PRO A 11 -32.69 -6.11 -3.11
CA PRO A 11 -31.75 -5.42 -2.24
C PRO A 11 -31.10 -4.29 -3.04
N ALA A 12 -31.03 -3.10 -2.44
CA ALA A 12 -30.33 -1.97 -3.03
C ALA A 12 -28.90 -2.43 -3.31
N ALA A 13 -28.49 -2.40 -4.58
CA ALA A 13 -27.13 -2.72 -4.98
C ALA A 13 -26.20 -1.75 -4.24
N THR A 14 -25.45 -2.26 -3.26
CA THR A 14 -24.40 -1.52 -2.58
C THR A 14 -23.44 -1.00 -3.64
N ALA A 15 -23.42 0.33 -3.83
CA ALA A 15 -22.45 0.95 -4.72
C ALA A 15 -21.04 0.55 -4.28
N PRO A 16 -20.13 0.16 -5.19
CA PRO A 16 -18.78 -0.20 -4.82
C PRO A 16 -18.11 0.98 -4.12
N ARG A 17 -17.56 0.71 -2.93
CA ARG A 17 -16.93 1.68 -2.05
C ARG A 17 -15.70 2.26 -2.75
N SER A 18 -15.79 3.52 -3.16
CA SER A 18 -14.77 4.44 -3.68
C SER A 18 -13.74 3.83 -4.64
N ALA A 19 -13.85 4.17 -5.93
CA ALA A 19 -12.80 3.91 -6.91
C ALA A 19 -11.50 4.60 -6.46
N ARG A 20 -10.57 3.84 -5.88
CA ARG A 20 -9.27 4.38 -5.48
C ARG A 20 -8.59 4.90 -6.74
N SER A 21 -8.26 6.19 -6.73
CA SER A 21 -7.51 6.83 -7.81
C SER A 21 -6.22 6.06 -8.07
N ARG A 22 -5.83 5.96 -9.35
CA ARG A 22 -4.62 5.25 -9.77
C ARG A 22 -3.41 5.80 -8.99
N PRO A 23 -2.54 4.94 -8.42
CA PRO A 23 -1.32 5.42 -7.77
C PRO A 23 -0.46 6.14 -8.80
N THR A 24 -0.01 7.34 -8.44
CA THR A 24 0.91 8.13 -9.25
C THR A 24 2.34 7.85 -8.79
N ARG A 25 3.31 8.03 -9.69
CA ARG A 25 4.72 7.93 -9.33
C ARG A 25 5.08 9.13 -8.47
N HIS A 26 5.49 8.89 -7.23
CA HIS A 26 6.06 9.92 -6.39
C HIS A 26 7.58 9.93 -6.55
N ALA A 27 8.14 11.13 -6.64
CA ALA A 27 9.57 11.33 -6.48
C ALA A 27 9.84 11.65 -5.00
N PHE A 28 10.85 11.01 -4.43
CA PHE A 28 11.38 11.33 -3.12
C PHE A 28 12.91 11.40 -3.22
N THR A 29 13.51 12.19 -2.34
CA THR A 29 14.96 12.25 -2.18
C THR A 29 15.30 11.46 -0.92
N PRO A 30 16.20 10.48 -0.98
CA PRO A 30 16.64 9.78 0.22
C PRO A 30 17.33 10.75 1.19
N ASP A 31 17.09 10.55 2.48
CA ASP A 31 17.75 11.30 3.55
C ASP A 31 19.22 10.86 3.71
N ASP A 32 19.47 9.55 3.53
CA ASP A 32 20.80 8.94 3.54
C ASP A 32 20.79 7.64 2.70
N GLY A 33 21.96 7.26 2.19
CA GLY A 33 22.17 6.03 1.43
C GLY A 33 22.62 6.22 -0.03
N PRO A 34 23.15 5.15 -0.66
CA PRO A 34 23.22 3.77 -0.16
C PRO A 34 24.35 3.58 0.86
N VAL A 35 24.02 2.97 1.99
CA VAL A 35 24.96 2.71 3.09
C VAL A 35 24.90 1.24 3.51
N GLU A 36 26.05 0.69 3.90
CA GLU A 36 26.11 -0.67 4.44
C GLU A 36 25.57 -0.71 5.87
N ARG A 37 24.75 -1.72 6.13
CA ARG A 37 24.11 -1.99 7.43
C ARG A 37 24.06 -3.49 7.69
N THR A 38 23.73 -3.86 8.92
CA THR A 38 23.54 -5.25 9.32
C THR A 38 22.05 -5.57 9.35
N GLY A 39 21.60 -6.39 8.42
CA GLY A 39 20.26 -6.98 8.43
C GLY A 39 20.21 -8.28 9.24
N ALA A 40 19.00 -8.81 9.42
CA ALA A 40 18.77 -10.05 10.17
C ALA A 40 19.54 -11.26 9.63
N HIS A 41 19.85 -11.29 8.33
CA HIS A 41 20.57 -12.39 7.68
C HIS A 41 22.01 -12.04 7.28
N GLY A 42 22.54 -10.88 7.69
CA GLY A 42 23.88 -10.41 7.33
C GLY A 42 23.87 -9.02 6.71
N THR A 43 24.93 -8.67 5.98
CA THR A 43 25.11 -7.33 5.42
C THR A 43 24.03 -6.99 4.39
N ILE A 44 23.50 -5.77 4.48
CA ILE A 44 22.52 -5.18 3.55
C ILE A 44 23.01 -3.81 3.08
N ARG A 45 22.51 -3.37 1.93
CA ARG A 45 22.58 -1.96 1.50
C ARG A 45 21.25 -1.29 1.77
N SER A 46 21.28 -0.23 2.58
CA SER A 46 20.09 0.48 3.03
C SER A 46 20.02 1.90 2.47
N LEU A 47 18.79 2.37 2.28
CA LEU A 47 18.43 3.73 1.92
C LEU A 47 17.29 4.18 2.83
N TYR A 48 17.37 5.41 3.32
CA TYR A 48 16.46 5.96 4.33
C TYR A 48 15.63 7.10 3.75
N VAL A 49 14.33 7.13 4.08
CA VAL A 49 13.39 8.13 3.57
C VAL A 49 12.35 8.45 4.65
N HIS A 50 12.06 9.73 4.86
CA HIS A 50 10.87 10.16 5.59
C HIS A 50 9.68 10.33 4.66
N GLU A 51 8.56 9.71 5.01
CA GLU A 51 7.26 9.95 4.38
C GLU A 51 6.60 11.24 4.91
N PRO A 52 5.48 11.71 4.32
CA PRO A 52 4.83 12.96 4.73
C PRO A 52 4.42 13.01 6.21
N ASP A 53 4.11 11.86 6.82
CA ASP A 53 3.79 11.74 8.24
C ASP A 53 5.04 11.66 9.14
N GLN A 54 6.23 11.85 8.56
CA GLN A 54 7.53 11.81 9.20
C GLN A 54 7.91 10.46 9.84
N ASN A 55 7.28 9.36 9.42
CA ASN A 55 7.83 8.05 9.77
C ASN A 55 9.07 7.78 8.91
N LEU A 56 10.07 7.14 9.52
CA LEU A 56 11.29 6.71 8.85
C LEU A 56 11.05 5.36 8.17
N ILE A 57 11.17 5.34 6.85
CA ILE A 57 11.21 4.12 6.04
C ILE A 57 12.67 3.76 5.74
N GLU A 58 13.04 2.50 6.02
CA GLU A 58 14.27 1.90 5.52
C GLU A 58 13.94 0.97 4.35
N VAL A 59 14.55 1.22 3.19
CA VAL A 59 14.52 0.33 2.03
C VAL A 59 15.88 -0.32 1.91
N ALA A 60 15.95 -1.64 2.09
CA ALA A 60 17.21 -2.36 2.05
C ALA A 60 17.19 -3.58 1.13
N VAL A 61 18.35 -3.90 0.57
CA VAL A 61 18.57 -5.09 -0.26
C VAL A 61 19.71 -5.93 0.29
N TYR A 62 19.52 -7.25 0.30
CA TYR A 62 20.62 -8.20 0.44
C TYR A 62 21.24 -8.37 -0.95
N GLU A 63 22.52 -8.02 -1.10
CA GLU A 63 23.23 -8.28 -2.34
C GLU A 63 23.52 -9.79 -2.42
N SER A 64 22.99 -10.45 -3.44
CA SER A 64 23.40 -11.82 -3.75
C SER A 64 24.79 -11.74 -4.39
N VAL A 65 25.81 -12.15 -3.64
CA VAL A 65 27.19 -12.28 -4.12
C VAL A 65 27.32 -13.41 -5.15
#